data_AF-A0A5N8YEK4-F1
#
_entry.id   AF-A0A5N8YEK4-F1
#
_cell.length_a   1.000
_cell.length_b   1.000
_cell.length_c   1.000
_cell.angle_alpha   90.00
_cell.angle_beta   90.00
_cell.angle_gamma   90.00
#
_symmetry.space_group_name_H-M   'P 1'
#
loop_
_entity.id
_entity.type
_entity.pdbx_description
1 polymer ?
#
loop_
_entity_poly.entity_id
_entity_poly.type
_entity_poly.pdbx_seq_one_letter_code
_entity_poly.pdbx_strand_id
1 'polypeptide(L)'
;MEPEIFEVGPGLEKGDIVEITWKDSHAIYGWHELEDLTPSVIVSAGYILKEEDDYIVIVSSNSDSGNHFTALSIPRGCIRQTEVLKKAKPPETPQMNDGREPGNDCDQVEHRFQAPKSPDKEHLANVQTILA
;
A
#
# COMPACT_ATOMS: atom_id res chain seq x y z
N MET A 1 32.04 -4.04 17.81
CA MET A 1 31.40 -3.14 16.83
C MET A 1 30.17 -2.61 17.53
N GLU A 2 30.17 -1.34 17.91
CA GLU A 2 29.00 -0.74 18.57
C GLU A 2 27.91 -0.53 17.52
N PRO A 3 26.62 -0.72 17.86
CA PRO A 3 25.55 -0.44 16.94
C PRO A 3 25.52 1.07 16.67
N GLU A 4 25.68 1.47 15.40
CA GLU A 4 25.36 2.82 14.98
C GLU A 4 23.86 3.03 15.20
N ILE A 5 23.52 3.82 16.22
CA ILE A 5 22.15 4.23 16.50
C ILE A 5 21.84 5.35 15.51
N PHE A 6 21.09 5.01 14.47
CA PHE A 6 20.55 6.00 13.55
C PHE A 6 19.23 6.51 14.09
N GLU A 7 19.11 7.83 14.25
CA GLU A 7 17.85 8.44 14.65
C GLU A 7 16.80 8.17 13.56
N VAL A 8 15.83 7.31 13.89
CA VAL A 8 14.59 7.21 13.14
C VAL A 8 13.89 8.55 13.36
N GLY A 9 13.67 9.30 12.26
CA GLY A 9 13.01 10.59 12.31
C GLY A 9 11.64 10.55 13.03
N PRO A 10 11.12 11.70 13.48
CA PRO A 10 9.97 11.76 14.37
C PRO A 10 8.70 11.17 13.74
N GLY A 11 7.84 10.58 14.60
CA GLY A 11 6.46 10.11 14.39
C GLY A 11 5.95 10.16 12.96
N LEU A 12 6.07 9.03 12.27
CA LEU A 12 5.61 8.88 10.90
C LEU A 12 4.10 8.65 10.90
N GLU A 13 3.38 9.48 10.16
CA GLU A 13 1.93 9.39 10.11
C GLU A 13 1.50 8.60 8.88
N LYS A 14 0.39 7.87 9.02
CA LYS A 14 -0.23 7.19 7.88
C LYS A 14 -0.49 8.20 6.75
N GLY A 15 0.03 7.91 5.56
CA GLY A 15 -0.06 8.74 4.37
C GLY A 15 1.16 9.63 4.11
N ASP A 16 2.11 9.74 5.04
CA ASP A 16 3.40 10.38 4.78
C ASP A 16 4.10 9.69 3.62
N ILE A 17 4.70 10.45 2.70
CA ILE A 17 5.59 9.95 1.67
C ILE A 17 7.00 9.99 2.22
N VAL A 18 7.65 8.84 2.26
CA VAL A 18 8.99 8.68 2.84
C VAL A 18 9.95 8.01 1.87
N GLU A 19 11.23 8.24 2.10
CA GLU A 19 12.34 7.43 1.63
C GLU A 19 13.00 6.75 2.84
N ILE A 20 13.23 5.44 2.76
CA ILE A 20 13.82 4.63 3.82
C ILE A 20 15.05 3.92 3.26
N THR A 21 16.20 4.20 3.86
CA THR A 21 17.44 3.44 3.65
C THR A 21 17.53 2.35 4.71
N TRP A 22 17.67 1.10 4.29
CA TRP A 22 17.70 -0.05 5.19
C TRP A 22 18.56 -1.19 4.64
N LYS A 23 19.00 -2.09 5.52
CA LYS A 23 19.79 -3.27 5.15
C LYS A 23 18.86 -4.50 5.04
N ASP A 24 18.68 -5.01 3.84
CA ASP A 24 17.84 -6.18 3.56
C ASP A 24 18.66 -7.47 3.47
N SER A 25 18.02 -8.58 3.79
CA SER A 25 18.48 -9.90 3.40
C SER A 25 18.57 -9.98 1.87
N HIS A 26 19.79 -10.08 1.35
CA HIS A 26 19.99 -10.34 -0.07
C HIS A 26 19.59 -11.80 -0.35
N ALA A 27 18.42 -11.97 -0.95
CA ALA A 27 17.88 -13.27 -1.32
C ALA A 27 18.00 -13.49 -2.83
N ILE A 28 18.29 -14.74 -3.21
CA ILE A 28 18.29 -15.19 -4.60
C ILE A 28 17.26 -16.31 -4.76
N TYR A 29 16.71 -16.46 -5.97
CA TYR A 29 15.72 -17.48 -6.28
C TYR A 29 16.34 -18.63 -7.09
N GLY A 30 16.08 -19.88 -6.69
CA GLY A 30 16.54 -21.09 -7.39
C GLY A 30 17.78 -21.74 -6.77
N TRP A 31 18.36 -22.71 -7.47
CA TRP A 31 19.57 -23.43 -7.04
C TRP A 31 20.81 -22.73 -7.58
N HIS A 32 21.72 -22.32 -6.69
CA HIS A 32 22.95 -21.62 -7.03
C HIS A 32 24.11 -22.14 -6.20
N GLU A 33 25.31 -22.14 -6.76
CA GLU A 33 26.54 -22.23 -5.97
C GLU A 33 26.78 -20.88 -5.29
N LEU A 34 26.84 -20.88 -3.96
CA LEU A 34 26.93 -19.67 -3.16
C LEU A 34 28.37 -19.47 -2.70
N GLU A 35 29.06 -18.47 -3.25
CA GLU A 35 30.38 -18.09 -2.73
C GLU A 35 30.32 -16.84 -1.84
N ASP A 36 29.40 -15.89 -2.07
CA ASP A 36 29.28 -14.68 -1.24
C ASP A 36 27.87 -14.06 -1.27
N LEU A 37 27.01 -14.42 -0.32
CA LEU A 37 25.76 -13.68 -0.05
C LEU A 37 25.98 -12.70 1.10
N THR A 38 26.04 -11.42 0.75
CA THR A 38 26.11 -10.33 1.74
C THR A 38 24.80 -9.54 1.71
N PRO A 39 24.28 -9.08 2.86
CA PRO A 39 23.05 -8.30 2.88
C PRO A 39 23.26 -6.93 2.23
N SER A 40 22.26 -6.46 1.49
CA SER A 40 22.34 -5.26 0.64
C SER A 40 21.77 -4.04 1.36
N VAL A 41 22.37 -2.88 1.15
CA VAL A 41 21.75 -1.59 1.52
C VAL A 41 20.80 -1.20 0.40
N ILE A 42 19.53 -1.03 0.72
CA ILE A 42 18.44 -0.71 -0.20
C ILE A 42 17.82 0.62 0.21
N VAL A 43 17.42 1.40 -0.79
CA VAL A 43 16.59 2.59 -0.61
C VAL A 43 15.20 2.28 -1.15
N SER A 44 14.18 2.51 -0.33
CA SER A 44 12.78 2.26 -0.69
C SER A 44 11.95 3.51 -0.43
N ALA A 45 11.11 3.90 -1.38
CA ALA A 45 10.20 5.02 -1.23
C ALA A 45 8.75 4.57 -1.29
N GLY A 46 7.88 5.21 -0.50
CA GLY A 46 6.46 4.86 -0.47
C GLY A 46 5.66 5.67 0.54
N TYR A 47 4.36 5.39 0.60
CA TYR A 47 3.45 5.95 1.59
C TYR A 47 3.50 5.11 2.87
N ILE A 48 3.58 5.76 4.03
CA ILE A 48 3.42 5.09 5.32
C ILE A 48 2.00 4.55 5.40
N LEU A 49 1.89 3.23 5.48
CA LEU A 49 0.63 2.56 5.79
C LEU A 49 0.46 2.42 7.30
N LYS A 50 1.57 2.09 7.98
CA LYS A 50 1.60 1.73 9.39
C LYS A 50 2.99 1.95 9.99
N GLU A 51 3.02 2.45 11.22
CA GLU A 51 4.22 2.50 12.05
C GLU A 51 3.94 1.71 13.33
N GLU A 52 4.88 0.85 13.71
CA GLU A 52 4.86 0.03 14.92
C GLU A 52 6.24 0.08 15.59
N ASP A 53 6.33 -0.36 16.85
CA ASP A 53 7.56 -0.29 17.63
C ASP A 53 8.74 -1.04 16.97
N ASP A 54 8.45 -2.17 16.31
CA ASP A 54 9.45 -3.08 15.74
C ASP A 54 9.58 -2.99 14.21
N TYR A 55 8.61 -2.37 13.51
CA TYR A 55 8.60 -2.33 12.05
C TYR A 55 7.81 -1.15 11.48
N ILE A 56 8.09 -0.81 10.23
CA ILE A 56 7.34 0.18 9.45
C ILE A 56 6.78 -0.52 8.20
N VAL A 57 5.55 -0.18 7.81
CA VAL A 57 4.96 -0.66 6.56
C VAL A 57 4.80 0.50 5.60
N ILE A 58 5.42 0.39 4.43
CA ILE A 58 5.19 1.29 3.30
C ILE A 58 4.44 0.59 2.17
N VAL A 59 3.75 1.37 1.35
CA VAL A 59 3.09 0.93 0.11
C VAL A 59 3.51 1.84 -1.03
N SER A 60 3.62 1.32 -2.26
CA SER A 60 4.04 2.14 -3.41
C SER A 60 2.90 3.01 -3.95
N SER A 61 1.65 2.58 -3.78
CA SER A 61 0.47 3.28 -4.27
C SER A 61 -0.77 2.97 -3.44
N ASN A 62 -1.67 3.95 -3.38
CA ASN A 62 -3.00 3.86 -2.77
C ASN A 62 -4.05 4.07 -3.86
N SER A 63 -5.13 3.29 -3.86
CA SER A 63 -6.29 3.55 -4.72
C SER A 63 -7.34 4.41 -3.99
N ASP A 64 -8.19 5.08 -4.76
CA ASP A 64 -9.35 5.82 -4.23
C ASP A 64 -10.36 4.90 -3.53
N SER A 65 -10.32 3.59 -3.82
CA SER A 65 -11.12 2.56 -3.16
C SER A 65 -10.50 2.01 -1.86
N GLY A 66 -9.33 2.52 -1.45
CA GLY A 66 -8.65 2.10 -0.21
C GLY A 66 -7.80 0.84 -0.33
N ASN A 67 -7.57 0.31 -1.54
CA ASN A 67 -6.64 -0.78 -1.76
C ASN A 67 -5.20 -0.27 -1.85
N HIS A 68 -4.25 -1.14 -1.53
CA HIS A 68 -2.81 -0.83 -1.53
C HIS A 68 -2.05 -1.73 -2.51
N PHE A 69 -1.03 -1.17 -3.16
CA PHE A 69 -0.15 -1.91 -4.05
C PHE A 69 1.26 -2.01 -3.48
N THR A 70 1.85 -3.22 -3.59
CA THR A 70 3.20 -3.59 -3.11
C THR A 70 3.52 -3.08 -1.71
N ALA A 71 2.88 -3.68 -0.71
CA ALA A 71 3.23 -3.43 0.69
C ALA A 71 4.59 -4.04 1.04
N LEU A 72 5.42 -3.28 1.74
CA LEU A 72 6.73 -3.70 2.24
C LEU A 72 6.79 -3.41 3.74
N SER A 73 7.03 -4.46 4.53
CA SER A 73 7.27 -4.34 5.97
C SER A 73 8.76 -4.36 6.24
N ILE A 74 9.29 -3.31 6.86
CA ILE A 74 10.72 -3.09 7.10
C ILE A 74 10.96 -3.17 8.62
N PRO A 75 11.74 -4.14 9.12
CA PRO A 75 12.12 -4.18 10.53
C PRO A 75 12.93 -2.96 10.92
N ARG A 76 12.58 -2.31 12.03
CA ARG A 76 13.25 -1.07 12.47
C ARG A 76 14.74 -1.26 12.74
N GLY A 77 15.16 -2.44 13.24
CA GLY A 77 16.58 -2.75 13.42
C GLY A 77 17.42 -2.77 12.13
N CYS A 78 16.76 -2.90 10.97
CA CYS A 78 17.42 -2.85 9.66
C CYS A 78 17.48 -1.45 9.07
N ILE A 79 16.70 -0.49 9.60
CA ILE A 79 16.65 0.88 9.09
C ILE A 79 17.95 1.60 9.45
N ARG A 80 18.43 2.41 8.51
CA ARG A 80 19.61 3.25 8.62
C ARG A 80 19.26 4.73 8.51
N GLN A 81 18.24 5.06 7.73
CA GLN A 81 17.78 6.43 7.60
C GLN A 81 16.31 6.44 7.17
N THR A 82 15.59 7.47 7.59
CA THR A 82 14.25 7.77 7.09
C THR A 82 14.17 9.26 6.78
N GLU A 83 13.75 9.60 5.57
CA GLU A 83 13.49 10.96 5.13
C GLU A 83 12.01 11.11 4.79
N VAL A 84 11.35 12.13 5.35
CA VAL A 84 9.98 12.47 4.99
C VAL A 84 10.03 13.40 3.78
N LEU A 85 9.65 12.86 2.61
CA LEU A 85 9.57 13.63 1.36
C LEU A 85 8.33 14.52 1.34
N LYS A 86 7.23 14.08 1.96
CA LYS A 86 5.99 14.85 2.06
C LYS A 86 5.13 14.37 3.22
N LYS A 87 4.63 15.29 4.04
CA LYS A 87 3.65 14.97 5.09
C LYS A 87 2.26 14.70 4.53
N ALA A 88 1.53 13.80 5.17
CA ALA A 88 0.13 13.55 4.90
C ALA A 88 -0.68 14.86 5.04
N LYS A 89 -1.71 15.02 4.20
CA LYS A 89 -2.69 16.07 4.43
C LYS A 89 -3.59 15.63 5.59
N PRO A 90 -3.99 16.56 6.48
CA PRO A 90 -5.05 16.27 7.45
C PRO A 90 -6.30 15.77 6.71
N PRO A 91 -7.07 14.85 7.29
CA PRO A 91 -8.34 14.44 6.69
C PRO A 91 -9.23 15.68 6.55
N GLU A 92 -9.65 15.99 5.32
CA GLU A 92 -10.68 16.99 5.09
C GLU A 92 -11.96 16.50 5.77
N THR A 93 -12.49 17.27 6.73
CA THR A 93 -13.77 16.96 7.35
C THR A 93 -14.81 16.88 6.22
N PRO A 94 -15.57 15.79 6.08
CA PRO A 94 -16.64 15.74 5.11
C PRO A 94 -17.57 16.90 5.39
N GLN A 95 -17.66 17.87 4.47
CA GLN A 95 -18.71 18.86 4.51
C GLN A 95 -20.02 18.08 4.36
N MET A 96 -20.70 17.82 5.48
CA MET A 96 -22.09 17.40 5.46
C MET A 96 -22.87 18.54 4.83
N ASN A 97 -23.09 18.46 3.52
CA ASN A 97 -24.13 19.24 2.87
C ASN A 97 -25.44 18.77 3.49
N ASP A 98 -25.97 19.56 4.43
CA ASP A 98 -27.34 19.41 4.89
C ASP A 98 -28.22 19.62 3.64
N GLY A 99 -28.77 18.52 3.14
CA GLY A 99 -29.47 18.46 1.87
C GLY A 99 -30.86 19.12 1.89
N ARG A 100 -31.01 20.30 2.50
CA ARG A 100 -32.20 21.12 2.27
C ARG A 100 -32.05 21.90 0.97
N GLU A 101 -32.32 21.24 -0.15
CA GLU A 101 -32.75 21.96 -1.33
C GLU A 101 -34.19 22.47 -1.12
N PRO A 102 -34.50 23.75 -1.40
CA PRO A 102 -35.87 24.21 -1.44
C PRO A 102 -36.56 23.58 -2.64
N GLY A 103 -37.67 22.90 -2.37
CA GLY A 103 -38.39 22.08 -3.34
C GLY A 103 -38.68 22.79 -4.66
N ASN A 104 -38.45 22.07 -5.74
CA ASN A 104 -39.00 22.36 -7.04
C ASN A 104 -39.60 21.07 -7.59
N ASP A 105 -40.93 21.05 -7.70
CA ASP A 105 -41.70 20.08 -8.49
C ASP A 105 -41.16 20.06 -9.93
N CYS A 106 -40.77 18.89 -10.42
CA CYS A 106 -40.77 18.59 -11.84
C CYS A 106 -40.66 17.07 -12.08
N ASP A 107 -41.81 16.50 -12.44
CA ASP A 107 -42.05 15.33 -13.29
C ASP A 107 -41.29 14.02 -13.05
N GLN A 108 -42.07 13.01 -12.66
CA GLN A 108 -41.71 11.60 -12.66
C GLN A 108 -41.45 11.10 -14.09
N VAL A 109 -40.23 10.64 -14.35
CA VAL A 109 -39.95 9.70 -15.44
C VAL A 109 -39.31 8.45 -14.83
N GLU A 110 -40.11 7.40 -14.69
CA GLU A 110 -39.64 6.08 -14.26
C GLU A 110 -38.71 5.49 -15.32
N HIS A 111 -37.39 5.58 -15.11
CA HIS A 111 -36.44 4.66 -15.73
C HIS A 111 -36.09 3.54 -14.76
N ARG A 112 -36.84 2.44 -14.88
CA ARG A 112 -36.60 1.16 -14.24
C ARG A 112 -35.24 0.60 -14.69
N PHE A 113 -34.19 0.80 -13.89
CA PHE A 113 -32.94 0.08 -14.05
C PHE A 113 -33.16 -1.40 -13.72
N GLN A 114 -33.06 -2.28 -14.73
CA GLN A 114 -32.95 -3.73 -14.52
C GLN A 114 -31.48 -4.07 -14.25
N ALA A 115 -31.22 -4.72 -13.12
CA ALA A 115 -29.91 -5.31 -12.83
C ALA A 115 -29.61 -6.47 -13.81
N PRO A 116 -28.37 -6.60 -14.31
CA PRO A 116 -27.99 -7.77 -15.10
C PRO A 116 -28.00 -9.02 -14.21
N LYS A 117 -28.58 -10.11 -14.72
CA LYS A 117 -28.60 -11.41 -14.05
C LYS A 117 -27.16 -11.95 -13.92
N SER A 118 -26.85 -12.51 -12.76
CA SER A 118 -25.61 -13.25 -12.50
C SER A 118 -25.42 -14.37 -13.54
N PRO A 119 -24.21 -14.57 -14.10
CA PRO A 119 -23.97 -15.73 -14.96
C PRO A 119 -24.00 -17.03 -14.15
N ASP A 120 -24.65 -18.02 -14.72
CA ASP A 120 -24.84 -19.37 -14.17
C ASP A 120 -23.51 -20.06 -13.84
N LYS A 121 -23.51 -20.74 -12.69
CA LYS A 121 -22.43 -21.63 -12.25
C LYS A 121 -22.38 -22.88 -13.12
N GLU A 122 -21.86 -22.81 -14.34
CA GLU A 122 -21.54 -24.01 -15.13
C GLU A 122 -20.60 -23.69 -16.30
N HIS A 123 -19.35 -23.31 -16.00
CA HIS A 123 -18.22 -23.42 -16.93
C HIS A 123 -16.87 -23.39 -16.19
N LEU A 124 -16.66 -24.36 -15.30
CA LEU A 124 -15.33 -24.73 -14.81
C LEU A 124 -15.02 -26.15 -15.29
N ALA A 125 -14.72 -26.25 -16.58
CA ALA A 125 -14.01 -27.39 -17.14
C ALA A 125 -13.06 -26.86 -18.22
N ASN A 126 -11.82 -27.33 -18.16
CA ASN A 126 -10.75 -27.17 -19.16
C ASN A 126 -9.96 -25.85 -19.15
N VAL A 127 -9.02 -25.76 -18.20
CA VAL A 127 -7.66 -25.32 -18.55
C VAL A 127 -6.68 -26.34 -17.98
N GLN A 128 -6.50 -27.44 -18.71
CA GLN A 128 -5.35 -28.32 -18.59
C GLN A 128 -4.38 -27.96 -19.71
N THR A 129 -3.11 -27.83 -19.33
CA THR A 129 -1.92 -27.94 -20.19
C THR A 129 -1.58 -26.71 -21.06
N ILE A 130 -0.47 -26.06 -20.74
CA ILE A 130 0.70 -25.82 -21.62
C ILE A 130 1.85 -25.33 -20.73
N LEU A 131 2.80 -26.22 -20.44
CA LEU A 131 4.24 -25.92 -20.35
C LEU A 131 4.93 -27.19 -20.84
N ALA A 132 5.52 -27.09 -22.02
CA ALA A 132 6.51 -28.00 -22.58
C ALA A 132 7.84 -27.24 -22.62
#